data_AF-A0A9W6LWL6-F1
#
_entry.id   AF-A0A9W6LWL6-F1
#
_cell.length_a   1.000
_cell.length_b   1.000
_cell.length_c   1.000
_cell.angle_alpha   90.00
_cell.angle_beta   90.00
_cell.angle_gamma   90.00
#
_symmetry.space_group_name_H-M   'P 1'
#
loop_
_entity.id
_entity.type
_entity.pdbx_description
1 polymer ?
#
loop_
_entity_poly.entity_id
_entity_poly.type
_entity_poly.pdbx_seq_one_letter_code
_entity_poly.pdbx_strand_id
1 'polypeptide(L)'
;MAYTPEETRRRLLEAAVDEFSAHGLAGARVDRIARAAGVNKERIYAHFGDKEALFGAALESELLAVIHAVPIEGEGAEAVLRYVEAVFDYHAAHPQLSRLLAWEGLERETPVAFEARSEAHRRKVAQLRRTLPALDDAAAAELLLTIVTLADGWQVFRSVDRLYVGDAADRPERVAARRAFVVRAVRALLESLVGS
;
A
#
# COMPACT_ATOMS: atom_id res chain seq x y z
N MET A 1 16.23 29.55 3.87
CA MET A 1 14.92 29.83 3.22
C MET A 1 13.83 29.39 4.19
N ALA A 2 12.84 30.23 4.42
CA ALA A 2 11.65 29.85 5.20
C ALA A 2 10.67 29.15 4.24
N TYR A 3 10.28 27.92 4.58
CA TYR A 3 9.30 27.15 3.81
C TYR A 3 7.88 27.66 4.07
N THR A 4 7.01 27.56 3.07
CA THR A 4 5.57 27.77 3.28
C THR A 4 5.01 26.69 4.22
N PRO A 5 3.82 26.91 4.84
CA PRO A 5 3.14 25.87 5.61
C PRO A 5 2.92 24.58 4.79
N GLU A 6 2.58 24.70 3.51
CA GLU A 6 2.33 23.57 2.60
C GLU A 6 3.63 22.81 2.29
N GLU A 7 4.72 23.52 1.99
CA GLU A 7 6.04 22.91 1.77
C GLU A 7 6.55 22.21 3.03
N THR A 8 6.36 22.83 4.19
CA THR A 8 6.70 22.25 5.49
C THR A 8 5.92 20.96 5.69
N ARG A 9 4.61 20.98 5.45
CA ARG A 9 3.74 19.81 5.60
C ARG A 9 4.17 18.67 4.67
N ARG A 10 4.45 18.96 3.39
CA ARG A 10 4.93 17.95 2.42
C ARG A 10 6.22 17.28 2.89
N ARG A 11 7.21 18.07 3.28
CA ARG A 11 8.51 17.55 3.74
C ARG A 11 8.40 16.73 5.02
N LEU A 12 7.50 17.12 5.93
CA LEU A 12 7.21 16.36 7.13
C LEU A 12 6.58 15.00 6.80
N LEU A 13 5.65 14.94 5.84
CA LEU A 13 5.08 13.67 5.40
C LEU A 13 6.11 12.76 4.74
N GLU A 14 6.94 13.28 3.84
CA GLU A 14 8.01 12.51 3.20
C GLU A 14 8.96 11.90 4.23
N ALA A 15 9.45 12.71 5.17
CA ALA A 15 10.31 12.22 6.26
C ALA A 15 9.59 11.25 7.20
N ALA A 16 8.29 11.41 7.42
CA ALA A 16 7.49 10.52 8.25
C ALA A 16 7.28 9.16 7.58
N VAL A 17 7.01 9.11 6.27
CA VAL A 17 6.88 7.87 5.50
C VAL A 17 8.15 7.01 5.64
N ASP A 18 9.32 7.62 5.48
CA ASP A 18 10.60 6.91 5.63
C ASP A 18 10.83 6.42 7.06
N GLU A 19 10.62 7.28 8.06
CA GLU A 19 10.83 6.94 9.47
C GLU A 19 9.87 5.83 9.95
N PHE A 20 8.58 5.97 9.67
CA PHE A 20 7.57 5.01 10.11
C PHE A 20 7.67 3.68 9.36
N SER A 21 7.96 3.70 8.06
CA SER A 21 8.15 2.44 7.32
C SER A 21 9.39 1.68 7.83
N ALA A 22 10.44 2.38 8.25
CA ALA A 22 11.64 1.77 8.82
C ALA A 22 11.41 1.22 10.25
N HIS A 23 10.70 1.96 11.10
CA HIS A 23 10.72 1.75 12.55
C HIS A 23 9.37 1.45 13.21
N GLY A 24 8.27 1.47 12.46
CA GLY A 24 6.92 1.39 13.02
C GLY A 24 6.52 2.66 13.77
N LEU A 25 5.28 2.72 14.21
CA LEU A 25 4.76 3.87 14.95
C LEU A 25 5.40 3.96 16.33
N ALA A 26 5.54 2.84 17.05
CA ALA A 26 6.18 2.78 18.36
C ALA A 26 7.67 3.17 18.31
N GLY A 27 8.41 2.62 17.33
CA GLY A 27 9.86 2.82 17.21
C GLY A 27 10.28 4.15 16.56
N ALA A 28 9.37 4.80 15.83
CA ALA A 28 9.63 6.08 15.18
C ALA A 28 9.85 7.23 16.17
N ARG A 29 10.78 8.13 15.82
CA ARG A 29 11.13 9.31 16.61
C ARG A 29 10.85 10.60 15.86
N VAL A 30 10.00 11.44 16.45
CA VAL A 30 9.64 12.79 15.95
C VAL A 30 10.88 13.65 15.68
N ASP A 31 11.92 13.53 16.51
CA ASP A 31 13.19 14.25 16.31
C ASP A 31 13.93 13.84 15.02
N ARG A 32 13.85 12.57 14.61
CA ARG A 32 14.44 12.10 13.34
C ARG A 32 13.67 12.65 12.15
N ILE A 33 12.34 12.63 12.23
CA ILE A 33 11.44 13.20 11.21
C ILE A 33 11.71 14.70 11.03
N ALA A 34 11.71 15.48 12.12
CA ALA A 34 11.96 16.92 12.07
C ALA A 34 13.31 17.26 11.43
N ARG A 35 14.36 16.52 11.82
CA ARG A 35 15.71 16.68 11.27
C ARG A 35 15.76 16.37 9.77
N ALA A 36 15.18 15.23 9.35
CA ALA A 36 15.14 14.83 7.94
C ALA A 36 14.33 15.82 7.08
N ALA A 37 13.22 16.31 7.62
CA ALA A 37 12.41 17.35 6.99
C ALA A 37 13.06 18.76 7.04
N GLY A 38 14.16 18.95 7.76
CA GLY A 38 14.85 20.24 7.89
C GLY A 38 14.01 21.31 8.59
N VAL A 39 13.18 20.91 9.55
CA VAL A 39 12.25 21.77 10.29
C VAL A 39 12.39 21.55 11.80
N ASN A 40 11.89 22.50 12.60
CA ASN A 40 11.86 22.33 14.05
C ASN A 40 10.70 21.42 14.48
N LYS A 41 10.87 20.65 15.56
CA LYS A 41 9.90 19.68 16.05
C LYS A 41 8.56 20.33 16.43
N GLU A 42 8.53 21.59 16.87
CA GLU A 42 7.27 22.27 17.19
C GLU A 42 6.39 22.42 15.94
N ARG A 43 6.97 22.43 14.72
CA ARG A 43 6.18 22.43 13.48
C ARG A 43 5.42 21.13 13.26
N ILE A 44 5.93 19.99 13.73
CA ILE A 44 5.20 18.72 13.65
C ILE A 44 3.92 18.81 14.46
N TYR A 45 4.03 19.23 15.73
CA TYR A 45 2.88 19.38 16.61
C TYR A 45 1.91 20.45 16.10
N ALA A 46 2.41 21.54 15.51
CA ALA A 46 1.55 22.55 14.90
C ALA A 46 0.75 22.05 13.68
N HIS A 47 1.34 21.16 12.85
CA HIS A 47 0.68 20.64 11.65
C HIS A 47 -0.20 19.42 11.90
N PHE A 48 0.20 18.56 12.84
CA PHE A 48 -0.39 17.22 12.99
C PHE A 48 -0.91 16.94 14.41
N GLY A 49 -0.59 17.78 15.40
CA GLY A 49 -1.04 17.59 16.78
C GLY A 49 -0.20 16.59 17.56
N ASP A 50 0.00 15.37 17.05
CA ASP A 50 0.80 14.33 17.69
C ASP A 50 1.44 13.33 16.69
N LYS A 51 2.15 12.33 17.22
CA LYS A 51 2.86 11.32 16.41
C LYS A 51 1.88 10.35 15.73
N GLU A 52 0.76 10.02 16.35
CA GLU A 52 -0.23 9.10 15.79
C GLU A 52 -0.99 9.73 14.62
N ALA A 53 -1.37 11.00 14.77
CA ALA A 53 -1.97 11.78 13.71
C ALA A 53 -0.99 12.03 12.55
N LEU A 54 0.30 12.24 12.82
CA LEU A 54 1.33 12.28 11.78
C LEU A 54 1.47 10.93 11.04
N PHE A 55 1.45 9.80 11.76
CA PHE A 55 1.45 8.47 11.15
C PHE A 55 0.22 8.27 10.27
N GLY A 56 -0.96 8.62 10.78
CA GLY A 56 -2.22 8.56 10.04
C GLY A 56 -2.17 9.37 8.76
N ALA A 57 -1.69 10.61 8.82
CA ALA A 57 -1.55 11.48 7.66
C ALA A 57 -0.51 10.98 6.65
N ALA A 58 0.59 10.36 7.10
CA ALA A 58 1.60 9.75 6.23
C ALA A 58 1.03 8.54 5.48
N LEU A 59 0.36 7.63 6.20
CA LEU A 59 -0.27 6.45 5.58
C LEU A 59 -1.42 6.85 4.64
N GLU A 60 -2.25 7.81 5.03
CA GLU A 60 -3.33 8.33 4.17
C GLU A 60 -2.79 8.93 2.87
N SER A 61 -1.69 9.69 2.94
CA SER A 61 -1.03 10.26 1.76
C SER A 61 -0.59 9.17 0.77
N GLU A 62 0.05 8.11 1.25
CA GLU A 62 0.50 6.99 0.40
C GLU A 62 -0.67 6.18 -0.17
N LEU A 63 -1.74 6.01 0.61
CA LEU A 63 -2.95 5.31 0.17
C LEU A 63 -3.70 6.07 -0.92
N LEU A 64 -3.82 7.39 -0.78
CA LEU A 64 -4.41 8.22 -1.84
C LEU A 64 -3.58 8.13 -3.13
N ALA A 65 -2.26 8.16 -3.02
CA ALA A 65 -1.37 8.04 -4.18
C ALA A 65 -1.60 6.72 -4.95
N VAL A 66 -1.67 5.57 -4.28
CA VAL A 66 -1.93 4.28 -4.96
C VAL A 66 -3.34 4.20 -5.56
N ILE A 67 -4.35 4.73 -4.86
CA ILE A 67 -5.74 4.71 -5.34
C ILE A 67 -5.85 5.46 -6.67
N HIS A 68 -5.15 6.58 -6.81
CA HIS A 68 -5.12 7.39 -8.03
C HIS A 68 -4.23 6.79 -9.11
N ALA A 69 -3.07 6.24 -8.75
CA ALA A 69 -2.12 5.68 -9.70
C ALA A 69 -2.59 4.36 -10.32
N VAL A 70 -3.44 3.60 -9.61
CA VAL A 70 -3.84 2.25 -10.01
C VAL A 70 -5.37 2.12 -10.11
N PRO A 71 -5.98 2.65 -11.19
CA PRO A 71 -7.40 2.48 -11.46
C PRO A 71 -7.71 1.06 -11.96
N ILE A 72 -8.95 0.60 -11.75
CA ILE A 72 -9.46 -0.63 -12.39
C ILE A 72 -10.22 -0.20 -13.65
N GLU A 73 -9.69 -0.52 -14.83
CA GLU A 73 -10.22 -0.02 -16.11
C GLU A 73 -10.52 -1.13 -17.11
N GLY A 74 -11.68 -0.99 -17.75
CA GLY A 74 -12.22 -1.95 -18.71
C GLY A 74 -13.08 -3.03 -18.05
N GLU A 75 -13.31 -4.10 -18.82
CA GLU A 75 -14.27 -5.15 -18.50
C GLU A 75 -13.62 -6.54 -18.61
N GLY A 76 -14.16 -7.49 -17.85
CA GLY A 76 -13.77 -8.89 -17.87
C GLY A 76 -12.47 -9.21 -17.14
N ALA A 77 -12.08 -10.48 -17.17
CA ALA A 77 -10.93 -11.01 -16.45
C ALA A 77 -9.60 -10.32 -16.83
N GLU A 78 -9.41 -9.97 -18.11
CA GLU A 78 -8.17 -9.30 -18.56
C GLU A 78 -8.02 -7.89 -17.95
N ALA A 79 -9.12 -7.18 -17.68
CA ALA A 79 -9.07 -5.91 -16.97
C ALA A 79 -8.60 -6.08 -15.52
N VAL A 80 -9.06 -7.13 -14.85
CA VAL A 80 -8.59 -7.48 -13.50
C VAL A 80 -7.11 -7.86 -13.52
N LEU A 81 -6.64 -8.60 -14.53
CA LEU A 81 -5.22 -8.98 -14.62
C LEU A 81 -4.30 -7.78 -14.88
N ARG A 82 -4.71 -6.81 -15.71
CA ARG A 82 -3.99 -5.53 -15.85
C ARG A 82 -3.95 -4.76 -14.53
N TYR A 83 -5.03 -4.80 -13.75
CA TYR A 83 -5.04 -4.21 -12.42
C TYR A 83 -4.05 -4.92 -11.47
N VAL A 84 -4.00 -6.25 -11.45
CA VAL A 84 -3.02 -7.03 -10.66
C VAL A 84 -1.59 -6.63 -10.99
N GLU A 85 -1.30 -6.53 -12.29
CA GLU A 85 -0.02 -6.07 -12.80
C GLU A 85 0.34 -4.68 -12.29
N ALA A 86 -0.57 -3.73 -12.41
CA ALA A 86 -0.35 -2.35 -11.98
C ALA A 86 -0.22 -2.21 -10.45
N VAL A 87 -0.99 -2.97 -9.66
CA VAL A 87 -0.84 -3.03 -8.20
C VAL A 87 0.53 -3.59 -7.82
N PHE A 88 0.95 -4.67 -8.46
CA PHE A 88 2.27 -5.27 -8.23
C PHE A 88 3.40 -4.28 -8.53
N ASP A 89 3.35 -3.65 -9.70
CA ASP A 89 4.38 -2.73 -10.16
C ASP A 89 4.45 -1.48 -9.25
N TYR A 90 3.30 -0.98 -8.79
CA TYR A 90 3.25 0.11 -7.82
C TYR A 90 3.91 -0.29 -6.48
N HIS A 91 3.52 -1.40 -5.87
CA HIS A 91 4.12 -1.83 -4.60
C HIS A 91 5.62 -2.15 -4.72
N ALA A 92 6.08 -2.64 -5.88
CA ALA A 92 7.50 -2.82 -6.15
C ALA A 92 8.28 -1.50 -6.22
N ALA A 93 7.67 -0.44 -6.75
CA ALA A 93 8.26 0.90 -6.78
C ALA A 93 8.13 1.66 -5.45
N HIS A 94 7.13 1.33 -4.63
CA HIS A 94 6.78 2.02 -3.38
C HIS A 94 6.76 1.07 -2.17
N PRO A 95 7.90 0.45 -1.79
CA PRO A 95 7.94 -0.54 -0.71
C PRO A 95 7.57 0.03 0.67
N GLN A 96 7.67 1.35 0.87
CA GLN A 96 7.29 2.02 2.12
C GLN A 96 5.81 1.82 2.44
N LEU A 97 4.92 1.88 1.44
CA LEU A 97 3.49 1.71 1.64
C LEU A 97 3.17 0.33 2.24
N SER A 98 3.73 -0.74 1.68
CA SER A 98 3.54 -2.11 2.20
C SER A 98 4.04 -2.26 3.64
N ARG A 99 5.15 -1.59 3.98
CA ARG A 99 5.69 -1.60 5.34
C ARG A 99 4.83 -0.80 6.32
N LEU A 100 4.31 0.35 5.91
CA LEU A 100 3.40 1.15 6.74
C LEU A 100 2.10 0.40 7.04
N LEU A 101 1.53 -0.29 6.04
CA LEU A 101 0.34 -1.14 6.23
C LEU A 101 0.63 -2.31 7.20
N ALA A 102 1.79 -2.95 7.05
CA ALA A 102 2.21 -4.01 7.98
C ALA A 102 2.37 -3.49 9.42
N TRP A 103 3.01 -2.32 9.60
CA TRP A 103 3.14 -1.71 10.93
C TRP A 103 1.79 -1.31 11.52
N GLU A 104 0.88 -0.74 10.72
CA GLU A 104 -0.48 -0.45 11.17
C GLU A 104 -1.17 -1.71 11.71
N GLY A 105 -1.16 -2.81 10.95
CA GLY A 105 -1.81 -4.06 11.37
C GLY A 105 -1.15 -4.75 12.57
N LEU A 106 0.14 -4.49 12.82
CA LEU A 106 0.85 -5.02 14.00
C LEU A 106 0.64 -4.19 15.26
N GLU A 107 0.44 -2.88 15.11
CA GLU A 107 0.39 -1.95 16.24
C GLU A 107 -1.03 -1.47 16.57
N ARG A 108 -2.02 -1.74 15.72
CA ARG A 108 -3.39 -1.23 15.88
C ARG A 108 -4.44 -2.27 15.51
N GLU A 109 -5.53 -2.31 16.28
CA GLU A 109 -6.73 -3.09 15.93
C GLU A 109 -7.62 -2.34 14.92
N THR A 110 -7.68 -1.00 15.04
CA THR A 110 -8.48 -0.14 14.16
C THR A 110 -7.57 0.68 13.23
N PRO A 111 -7.78 0.60 11.90
CA PRO A 111 -7.03 1.39 10.94
C PRO A 111 -7.15 2.90 11.19
N VAL A 112 -6.08 3.64 10.90
CA VAL A 112 -6.14 5.11 10.84
C VAL A 112 -7.11 5.52 9.74
N ALA A 113 -7.87 6.60 9.97
CA ALA A 113 -8.87 7.10 9.03
C ALA A 113 -9.86 6.02 8.55
N PHE A 114 -10.28 5.13 9.46
CA PHE A 114 -11.13 3.96 9.16
C PHE A 114 -12.34 4.30 8.28
N GLU A 115 -13.10 5.34 8.61
CA GLU A 115 -14.30 5.72 7.85
C GLU A 115 -13.97 6.11 6.40
N ALA A 116 -13.01 7.01 6.21
CA ALA A 116 -12.59 7.50 4.90
C ALA A 116 -12.00 6.37 4.04
N ARG A 117 -11.17 5.50 4.63
CA ARG A 117 -10.62 4.33 3.95
C ARG A 117 -11.69 3.31 3.62
N SER A 118 -12.62 3.03 4.54
CA SER A 118 -13.72 2.11 4.27
C SER A 118 -14.58 2.58 3.10
N GLU A 119 -14.85 3.88 3.01
CA GLU A 119 -15.53 4.48 1.84
C GLU A 119 -14.73 4.30 0.54
N ALA A 120 -13.42 4.57 0.55
CA ALA A 120 -12.57 4.37 -0.61
C ALA A 120 -12.53 2.90 -1.07
N HIS A 121 -12.46 1.95 -0.12
CA HIS A 121 -12.48 0.52 -0.42
C HIS A 121 -13.84 0.08 -0.99
N ARG A 122 -14.96 0.56 -0.43
CA ARG A 122 -16.30 0.32 -1.01
C ARG A 122 -16.41 0.80 -2.46
N ARG A 123 -15.82 1.95 -2.79
CA ARG A 123 -15.77 2.44 -4.19
C ARG A 123 -14.96 1.51 -5.09
N LYS A 124 -13.83 0.97 -4.60
CA LYS A 124 -13.00 0.01 -5.34
C LYS A 124 -13.73 -1.33 -5.54
N VAL A 125 -14.45 -1.82 -4.53
CA VAL A 125 -15.34 -3.01 -4.62
C VAL A 125 -16.39 -2.79 -5.71
N ALA A 126 -17.10 -1.66 -5.66
CA ALA A 126 -18.11 -1.33 -6.67
C ALA A 126 -17.52 -1.20 -8.09
N GLN A 127 -16.27 -0.72 -8.21
CA GLN A 127 -15.56 -0.65 -9.48
C GLN A 127 -15.20 -2.05 -10.00
N LEU A 128 -14.65 -2.93 -9.15
CA LEU A 128 -14.35 -4.30 -9.52
C LEU A 128 -15.61 -5.06 -9.95
N ARG A 129 -16.73 -4.88 -9.24
CA ARG A 129 -18.02 -5.48 -9.63
C ARG A 129 -18.50 -5.02 -11.01
N ARG A 130 -18.30 -3.75 -11.37
CA ARG A 130 -18.61 -3.27 -12.73
C ARG A 130 -17.72 -3.92 -13.76
N THR A 131 -16.43 -4.10 -13.45
CA THR A 131 -15.48 -4.78 -14.34
C THR A 131 -15.75 -6.27 -14.47
N LEU A 132 -16.20 -6.94 -13.40
CA LEU A 132 -16.50 -8.36 -13.37
C LEU A 132 -17.90 -8.62 -12.76
N PRO A 133 -18.98 -8.44 -13.54
CA PRO A 133 -20.36 -8.51 -13.04
C PRO A 133 -20.81 -9.86 -12.48
N ALA A 134 -20.03 -10.92 -12.71
CA ALA A 134 -20.28 -12.25 -12.15
C ALA A 134 -20.06 -12.33 -10.63
N LEU A 135 -19.32 -11.37 -10.04
CA LEU A 135 -19.07 -11.33 -8.60
C LEU A 135 -20.12 -10.47 -7.89
N ASP A 136 -20.51 -10.89 -6.68
CA ASP A 136 -21.19 -10.00 -5.74
C ASP A 136 -20.17 -9.11 -4.98
N ASP A 137 -20.67 -8.20 -4.14
CA ASP A 137 -19.82 -7.26 -3.40
C ASP A 137 -18.86 -7.98 -2.43
N ALA A 138 -19.28 -9.10 -1.84
CA ALA A 138 -18.46 -9.86 -0.90
C ALA A 138 -17.30 -10.57 -1.62
N ALA A 139 -17.58 -11.27 -2.72
CA ALA A 139 -16.57 -11.92 -3.54
C ALA A 139 -15.61 -10.90 -4.18
N ALA A 140 -16.11 -9.73 -4.60
CA ALA A 140 -15.26 -8.65 -5.09
C ALA A 140 -14.33 -8.10 -4.01
N ALA A 141 -14.81 -7.94 -2.77
CA ALA A 141 -13.96 -7.54 -1.64
C ALA A 141 -12.86 -8.57 -1.32
N GLU A 142 -13.21 -9.85 -1.26
CA GLU A 142 -12.25 -10.94 -1.04
C GLU A 142 -11.21 -11.02 -2.17
N LEU A 143 -11.64 -10.82 -3.42
CA LEU A 143 -10.72 -10.80 -4.56
C LEU A 143 -9.76 -9.60 -4.46
N LEU A 144 -10.22 -8.40 -4.12
CA LEU A 144 -9.33 -7.24 -3.94
C LEU A 144 -8.32 -7.47 -2.81
N LEU A 145 -8.78 -7.97 -1.66
CA LEU A 145 -7.89 -8.26 -0.53
C LEU A 145 -6.85 -9.32 -0.91
N THR A 146 -7.27 -10.36 -1.64
CA THR A 146 -6.38 -11.40 -2.15
C THR A 146 -5.35 -10.83 -3.12
N ILE A 147 -5.76 -9.99 -4.07
CA ILE A 147 -4.85 -9.36 -5.04
C ILE A 147 -3.80 -8.51 -4.32
N VAL A 148 -4.23 -7.64 -3.40
CA VAL A 148 -3.31 -6.78 -2.63
C VAL A 148 -2.30 -7.65 -1.86
N THR A 149 -2.78 -8.63 -1.10
CA THR A 149 -1.92 -9.51 -0.29
C THR A 149 -0.92 -10.31 -1.13
N LEU A 150 -1.33 -10.80 -2.31
CA LEU A 150 -0.42 -11.53 -3.21
C LEU A 150 0.63 -10.62 -3.84
N ALA A 151 0.25 -9.38 -4.16
CA ALA A 151 1.09 -8.39 -4.81
C ALA A 151 2.11 -7.75 -3.84
N ASP A 152 1.71 -7.50 -2.60
CA ASP A 152 2.50 -6.73 -1.63
C ASP A 152 3.24 -7.60 -0.59
N GLY A 153 2.71 -8.77 -0.21
CA GLY A 153 3.16 -9.47 1.00
C GLY A 153 4.64 -9.87 0.96
N TRP A 154 5.16 -10.20 -0.22
CA TRP A 154 6.56 -10.58 -0.39
C TRP A 154 7.55 -9.43 -0.11
N GLN A 155 7.12 -8.17 -0.21
CA GLN A 155 7.93 -6.99 0.16
C GLN A 155 8.15 -6.89 1.67
N VAL A 156 7.15 -7.30 2.45
CA VAL A 156 7.22 -7.33 3.92
C VAL A 156 7.97 -8.59 4.36
N PHE A 157 7.74 -9.72 3.68
CA PHE A 157 8.32 -11.01 4.01
C PHE A 157 9.62 -11.33 3.22
N ARG A 158 10.49 -10.33 3.00
CA ARG A 158 11.74 -10.51 2.24
C ARG A 158 12.67 -11.60 2.80
N SER A 159 12.70 -11.77 4.12
CA SER A 159 13.44 -12.86 4.76
C SER A 159 12.88 -14.22 4.39
N VAL A 160 11.55 -14.36 4.42
CA VAL A 160 10.84 -15.58 4.02
C VAL A 160 11.02 -15.86 2.53
N ASP A 161 10.97 -14.84 1.69
CA ASP A 161 11.29 -14.97 0.26
C ASP A 161 12.67 -15.60 0.06
N ARG A 162 13.70 -15.05 0.73
CA ARG A 162 15.07 -15.58 0.72
C ARG A 162 15.17 -17.01 1.25
N LEU A 163 14.36 -17.40 2.23
CA LEU A 163 14.32 -18.79 2.72
C LEU A 163 13.79 -19.76 1.66
N TYR A 164 12.83 -19.35 0.83
CA TYR A 164 12.27 -20.21 -0.21
C TYR A 164 13.10 -20.28 -1.49
N VAL A 165 13.68 -19.15 -1.94
CA VAL A 165 14.37 -19.08 -3.23
C VAL A 165 15.90 -18.97 -3.12
N GLY A 166 16.44 -18.90 -1.90
CA GLY A 166 17.89 -18.77 -1.66
C GLY A 166 18.47 -17.52 -2.31
N ASP A 167 19.66 -17.66 -2.91
CA ASP A 167 20.38 -16.58 -3.60
C ASP A 167 19.60 -16.00 -4.79
N ALA A 168 18.55 -16.68 -5.27
CA ALA A 168 17.69 -16.12 -6.32
C ALA A 168 16.89 -14.90 -5.83
N ALA A 169 16.77 -14.67 -4.52
CA ALA A 169 16.11 -13.49 -3.95
C ALA A 169 16.79 -12.17 -4.34
N ASP A 170 18.10 -12.19 -4.52
CA ASP A 170 18.91 -11.00 -4.82
C ASP A 170 19.15 -10.80 -6.33
N ARG A 171 18.60 -11.70 -7.18
CA ARG A 171 18.78 -11.63 -8.64
C ARG A 171 17.89 -10.55 -9.27
N PRO A 172 18.35 -9.84 -10.31
CA PRO A 172 17.55 -8.83 -11.01
C PRO A 172 16.20 -9.35 -11.53
N GLU A 173 16.14 -10.62 -11.93
CA GLU A 173 14.93 -11.23 -12.49
C GLU A 173 13.88 -11.61 -11.44
N ARG A 174 14.22 -11.55 -10.14
CA ARG A 174 13.36 -12.00 -9.04
C ARG A 174 11.99 -11.33 -9.07
N VAL A 175 11.97 -10.02 -9.29
CA VAL A 175 10.76 -9.19 -9.33
C VAL A 175 9.86 -9.62 -10.48
N ALA A 176 10.42 -9.74 -11.69
CA ALA A 176 9.69 -10.17 -12.89
C ALA A 176 9.13 -11.59 -12.73
N ALA A 177 9.91 -12.51 -12.15
CA ALA A 177 9.45 -13.87 -11.87
C ALA A 177 8.30 -13.90 -10.85
N ARG A 178 8.36 -13.06 -9.79
CA ARG A 178 7.27 -12.94 -8.81
C ARG A 178 6.01 -12.39 -9.48
N ARG A 179 6.14 -11.30 -10.24
CA ARG A 179 5.06 -10.65 -10.98
C ARG A 179 4.33 -11.66 -11.87
N ALA A 180 5.06 -12.38 -12.71
CA ALA A 180 4.49 -13.39 -13.60
C ALA A 180 3.75 -14.50 -12.85
N PHE A 181 4.29 -14.94 -11.70
CA PHE A 181 3.63 -15.96 -10.87
C PHE A 181 2.32 -15.45 -10.26
N VAL A 182 2.31 -14.22 -9.73
CA VAL A 182 1.11 -13.61 -9.13
C VAL A 182 0.01 -13.45 -10.18
N VAL A 183 0.33 -12.94 -11.37
CA VAL A 183 -0.64 -12.80 -12.48
C VAL A 183 -1.22 -14.16 -12.87
N ARG A 184 -0.38 -15.20 -12.99
CA ARG A 184 -0.85 -16.56 -13.30
C ARG A 184 -1.76 -17.13 -12.21
N ALA A 185 -1.44 -16.90 -10.93
CA ALA A 185 -2.26 -17.36 -9.81
C ALA A 185 -3.64 -16.68 -9.82
N VAL A 186 -3.69 -15.37 -10.03
CA VAL A 186 -4.98 -14.64 -10.12
C VAL A 186 -5.77 -15.05 -11.36
N ARG A 187 -5.11 -15.32 -12.50
CA ARG A 187 -5.78 -15.84 -13.70
C ARG A 187 -6.51 -17.16 -13.41
N ALA A 188 -5.82 -18.11 -12.77
CA ALA A 188 -6.44 -19.39 -12.41
C ALA A 188 -7.62 -19.21 -11.43
N LEU A 189 -7.51 -18.27 -10.48
CA LEU A 189 -8.60 -17.92 -9.57
C LEU A 189 -9.80 -17.33 -10.34
N LEU A 190 -9.58 -16.41 -11.27
CA LEU A 190 -10.64 -15.81 -12.08
C LEU A 190 -11.34 -16.85 -12.96
N GLU A 191 -10.59 -17.77 -13.57
CA GLU A 191 -11.15 -18.88 -14.33
C GLU A 191 -12.07 -19.76 -13.45
N SER A 192 -11.70 -20.01 -12.19
CA SER A 192 -12.55 -20.73 -11.24
C SER A 192 -13.78 -19.93 -10.79
N LEU A 193 -13.68 -18.61 -10.65
CA LEU A 193 -14.77 -17.76 -10.16
C LEU A 193 -15.81 -17.45 -11.24
N VAL A 194 -15.39 -17.41 -12.51
CA VAL A 194 -16.24 -17.00 -13.65
C VAL A 194 -16.60 -18.19 -14.54
N GLY A 195 -15.82 -19.29 -14.49
CA GLY A 195 -15.96 -20.47 -15.34
C GLY A 195 -16.89 -21.56 -14.82
N SER A 196 -17.87 -21.23 -13.96
CA SER A 196 -18.95 -22.15 -13.55
C SER A 196 -20.28 -21.78 -14.18
#